data_AF-A0A1V4LRF6-F1
#
_entry.id   AF-A0A1V4LRF6-F1
#
_cell.length_a   1.000
_cell.length_b   1.000
_cell.length_c   1.000
_cell.angle_alpha   90.00
_cell.angle_beta   90.00
_cell.angle_gamma   90.00
#
_symmetry.space_group_name_H-M   'P 1'
#
loop_
_entity.id
_entity.type
_entity.pdbx_description
1 polymer ?
#
loop_
_entity_poly.entity_id
_entity_poly.type
_entity_poly.pdbx_seq_one_letter_code
_entity_poly.pdbx_strand_id
1 'polypeptide(L)'
;MHLVMLDTCVWLDMSSQKAELPMLTALEHLVQDDAIKILLPDLVRMEYERNKDRVIEATRKRLANEFRVVKGVIESFGGDGKEAALDTLDDVNQRLPILSEATQVTVNRVLKLFENAIELQISDASKIRAAERAIAKRAPFHKQKNSVADAVLVEAFQEFRTQHADEYESFRFVTHNVTDFSAKDHRKPHDDFAEIFDDKTSLFFNSTSPAIEDLLDLEEFHYEYSFAWEDETRGLQEIMSAMDELFDKVWYNRHMNMMYHIDEGETEIVPAGTPRYGNGVIHEDVLIRAKAAAQRVREKYEDTGPWSDFEWGMLNGKLSALRWVLGEEWDMLDT
;
A
#
# COMPACT_ATOMS: atom_id res chain seq x y z
N MET A 1 8.01 -26.68 16.38
CA MET A 1 8.34 -26.09 15.06
C MET A 1 7.35 -26.58 14.03
N HIS A 2 6.81 -25.68 13.21
CA HIS A 2 5.79 -25.98 12.20
C HIS A 2 6.31 -25.78 10.77
N LEU A 3 5.61 -26.34 9.79
CA LEU A 3 5.89 -26.12 8.37
C LEU A 3 4.76 -25.34 7.71
N VAL A 4 5.10 -24.34 6.89
CA VAL A 4 4.13 -23.56 6.12
C VAL A 4 4.50 -23.62 4.63
N MET A 5 3.54 -23.99 3.79
CA MET A 5 3.61 -23.89 2.34
C MET A 5 2.59 -22.87 1.84
N LEU A 6 3.08 -21.83 1.19
CA LEU A 6 2.29 -20.76 0.60
C LEU A 6 2.27 -20.93 -0.92
N ASP A 7 1.08 -20.91 -1.49
CA ASP A 7 0.85 -20.92 -2.94
C ASP A 7 1.40 -19.65 -3.62
N THR A 8 1.70 -19.72 -4.92
CA THR A 8 2.24 -18.60 -5.70
C THR A 8 1.36 -17.36 -5.59
N CYS A 9 0.03 -17.53 -5.65
CA CYS A 9 -0.91 -16.42 -5.56
C CYS A 9 -0.76 -15.62 -4.26
N VAL A 10 -0.49 -16.31 -3.15
CA VAL A 10 -0.33 -15.69 -1.83
C VAL A 10 0.92 -14.82 -1.79
N TRP A 11 2.04 -15.32 -2.32
CA TRP A 11 3.28 -14.54 -2.41
C TRP A 11 3.15 -13.29 -3.29
N LEU A 12 2.43 -13.40 -4.41
CA LEU A 12 2.18 -12.26 -5.30
C LEU A 12 1.26 -11.22 -4.63
N ASP A 13 0.27 -11.67 -3.85
CA ASP A 13 -0.61 -10.78 -3.10
C ASP A 13 0.15 -10.07 -1.96
N MET A 14 0.95 -10.80 -1.17
CA MET A 14 1.84 -10.21 -0.16
C MET A 14 2.79 -9.16 -0.74
N SER A 15 3.19 -9.33 -2.00
CA SER A 15 4.11 -8.42 -2.67
C SER A 15 3.45 -7.15 -3.23
N SER A 16 2.11 -7.11 -3.32
CA SER A 16 1.39 -6.09 -4.09
C SER A 16 0.26 -5.40 -3.35
N GLN A 17 -0.23 -6.03 -2.28
CA GLN A 17 -1.35 -5.55 -1.48
C GLN A 17 -0.82 -5.00 -0.16
N LYS A 18 -1.07 -3.70 0.11
CA LYS A 18 -0.66 -3.06 1.36
C LYS A 18 -1.24 -3.78 2.60
N ALA A 19 -2.47 -4.30 2.47
CA ALA A 19 -3.15 -5.06 3.53
C ALA A 19 -2.42 -6.34 3.95
N GLU A 20 -1.58 -6.91 3.10
CA GLU A 20 -0.83 -8.14 3.37
C GLU A 20 0.57 -7.89 3.97
N LEU A 21 1.04 -6.64 4.00
CA LEU A 21 2.33 -6.28 4.61
C LEU A 21 2.44 -6.67 6.08
N PRO A 22 1.43 -6.41 6.92
CA PRO A 22 1.23 -7.06 8.22
C PRO A 22 1.63 -8.54 8.23
N MET A 23 0.99 -9.33 7.37
CA MET A 23 1.15 -10.78 7.36
C MET A 23 2.56 -11.19 6.93
N LEU A 24 3.17 -10.47 5.98
CA LEU A 24 4.57 -10.67 5.61
C LEU A 24 5.51 -10.42 6.78
N THR A 25 5.29 -9.36 7.57
CA THR A 25 6.10 -9.05 8.76
C THR A 25 5.98 -10.14 9.82
N ALA A 26 4.76 -10.61 10.11
CA ALA A 26 4.56 -11.71 11.05
C ALA A 26 5.21 -13.01 10.56
N LEU A 27 5.14 -13.29 9.26
CA LEU A 27 5.80 -14.46 8.67
C LEU A 27 7.33 -14.38 8.80
N GLU A 28 7.93 -13.21 8.56
CA GLU A 28 9.36 -12.98 8.77
C GLU A 28 9.76 -13.23 10.23
N HIS A 29 8.98 -12.75 11.18
CA HIS A 29 9.22 -12.97 12.61
C HIS A 29 9.15 -14.45 12.98
N LEU A 30 8.10 -15.15 12.55
CA LEU A 30 7.94 -16.59 12.78
C LEU A 30 9.11 -17.42 12.22
N VAL A 31 9.70 -17.00 11.11
CA VAL A 31 10.89 -17.65 10.53
C VAL A 31 12.14 -17.32 11.35
N GLN A 32 12.30 -16.06 11.77
CA GLN A 32 13.45 -15.60 12.57
C GLN A 32 13.51 -16.30 13.94
N ASP A 33 12.36 -16.55 14.55
CA ASP A 33 12.24 -17.23 15.84
C ASP A 33 12.32 -18.75 15.75
N ASP A 34 12.54 -19.30 14.54
CA ASP A 34 12.55 -20.75 14.27
C ASP A 34 11.23 -21.45 14.64
N ALA A 35 10.15 -20.68 14.79
CA ALA A 35 8.81 -21.21 15.05
C ALA A 35 8.26 -21.94 13.83
N ILE A 36 8.57 -21.45 12.62
CA ILE A 36 8.21 -22.08 11.35
C ILE A 36 9.38 -22.27 10.40
N LYS A 37 9.24 -23.27 9.52
CA LYS A 37 9.99 -23.38 8.27
C LYS A 37 9.05 -23.20 7.08
N ILE A 38 9.53 -22.49 6.06
CA ILE A 38 8.80 -22.33 4.80
C ILE A 38 9.19 -23.47 3.86
N LEU A 39 8.20 -24.17 3.32
CA LEU A 39 8.38 -25.12 2.21
C LEU A 39 8.13 -24.39 0.90
N LEU A 40 9.14 -24.35 0.03
CA LEU A 40 9.08 -23.63 -1.25
C LEU A 40 9.30 -24.61 -2.42
N PRO A 41 8.23 -25.03 -3.10
CA PRO A 41 8.36 -25.78 -4.35
C PRO A 41 9.05 -24.96 -5.44
N ASP A 42 9.86 -25.63 -6.26
CA ASP A 42 10.50 -25.05 -7.45
C ASP A 42 9.48 -24.41 -8.39
N LEU A 43 8.30 -25.00 -8.55
CA LEU A 43 7.19 -24.44 -9.32
C LEU A 43 6.73 -23.07 -8.81
N VAL A 44 6.60 -22.90 -7.48
CA VAL A 44 6.20 -21.61 -6.87
C VAL A 44 7.28 -20.56 -7.09
N ARG A 45 8.56 -20.92 -6.87
CA ARG A 45 9.71 -20.02 -7.13
C ARG A 45 9.70 -19.54 -8.58
N MET A 46 9.64 -20.46 -9.54
CA MET A 46 9.65 -20.13 -10.97
C MET A 46 8.47 -19.26 -11.38
N GLU A 47 7.26 -19.57 -10.88
CA GLU A 47 6.08 -18.80 -11.21
C GLU A 47 6.10 -17.40 -10.60
N TYR A 48 6.60 -17.27 -9.37
CA TYR A 48 6.79 -15.98 -8.72
C TYR A 48 7.83 -15.14 -9.46
N GLU A 49 9.00 -15.69 -9.78
CA GLU A 49 10.06 -14.99 -10.52
C GLU A 49 9.59 -14.49 -11.89
N ARG A 50 8.78 -15.28 -12.60
CA ARG A 50 8.20 -14.88 -13.89
C ARG A 50 7.21 -13.73 -13.76
N ASN A 51 6.51 -13.62 -12.63
CA ASN A 51 5.41 -12.67 -12.44
C ASN A 51 5.78 -11.43 -11.61
N LYS A 52 6.86 -11.44 -10.83
CA LYS A 52 7.21 -10.35 -9.89
C LYS A 52 7.30 -8.97 -10.57
N ASP A 53 7.91 -8.89 -11.75
CA ASP A 53 8.09 -7.61 -12.46
C ASP A 53 6.73 -7.09 -12.99
N ARG A 54 5.86 -8.02 -13.41
CA ARG A 54 4.49 -7.71 -13.81
C ARG A 54 3.67 -7.20 -12.62
N VAL A 55 3.89 -7.73 -11.42
CA VAL A 55 3.20 -7.29 -10.20
C VAL A 55 3.59 -5.86 -9.81
N ILE A 56 4.88 -5.53 -9.90
CA ILE A 56 5.37 -4.17 -9.68
C ILE A 56 4.71 -3.21 -10.68
N GLU A 57 4.71 -3.56 -11.97
CA GLU A 57 4.10 -2.74 -13.01
C GLU A 57 2.56 -2.66 -12.89
N ALA A 58 1.89 -3.73 -12.45
CA ALA A 58 0.46 -3.73 -12.22
C ALA A 58 0.07 -2.82 -11.05
N THR A 59 0.85 -2.82 -9.97
CA THR A 59 0.67 -1.91 -8.83
C THR A 59 0.84 -0.46 -9.26
N ARG A 60 1.87 -0.18 -10.07
CA ARG A 60 2.08 1.14 -10.67
C ARG A 60 0.89 1.58 -11.53
N LYS A 61 0.36 0.70 -12.37
CA LYS A 61 -0.84 0.96 -13.20
C LYS A 61 -2.09 1.18 -12.37
N ARG A 62 -2.27 0.44 -11.27
CA ARG A 62 -3.40 0.61 -10.35
C ARG A 62 -3.38 2.01 -9.74
N LEU A 63 -2.24 2.41 -9.19
CA LEU A 63 -2.04 3.75 -8.64
C LEU A 63 -2.31 4.80 -9.74
N ALA A 64 -1.69 4.68 -10.92
CA ALA A 64 -1.92 5.61 -12.04
C ALA A 64 -3.40 5.71 -12.44
N ASN A 65 -4.15 4.61 -12.40
CA ASN A 65 -5.59 4.62 -12.66
C ASN A 65 -6.39 5.30 -11.55
N GLU A 66 -6.05 5.08 -10.27
CA GLU A 66 -6.65 5.80 -9.14
C GLU A 66 -6.44 7.32 -9.30
N PHE A 67 -5.22 7.74 -9.65
CA PHE A 67 -4.92 9.13 -10.02
C PHE A 67 -5.79 9.64 -11.16
N ARG A 68 -5.97 8.84 -12.23
CA ARG A 68 -6.82 9.22 -13.37
C ARG A 68 -8.29 9.37 -12.97
N VAL A 69 -8.79 8.53 -12.09
CA VAL A 69 -10.18 8.62 -11.58
C VAL A 69 -10.35 9.88 -10.75
N VAL A 70 -9.41 10.15 -9.83
CA VAL A 70 -9.40 11.38 -9.02
C VAL A 70 -9.33 12.61 -9.92
N LYS A 71 -8.45 12.60 -10.93
CA LYS A 71 -8.37 13.65 -11.97
C LYS A 71 -9.71 13.87 -12.66
N GLY A 72 -10.38 12.81 -13.11
CA GLY A 72 -11.68 12.89 -13.76
C GLY A 72 -12.80 13.45 -12.87
N VAL A 73 -12.76 13.17 -11.56
CA VAL A 73 -13.69 13.75 -10.58
C VAL A 73 -13.44 15.24 -10.42
N ILE A 74 -12.18 15.66 -10.27
CA ILE A 74 -11.81 17.10 -10.20
C ILE A 74 -12.14 17.81 -11.52
N GLU A 75 -11.98 17.15 -12.66
CA GLU A 75 -12.38 17.70 -13.95
C GLU A 75 -13.90 17.93 -14.05
N SER A 76 -14.70 17.03 -13.48
CA SER A 76 -16.16 17.04 -13.56
C SER A 76 -16.84 17.92 -12.51
N PHE A 77 -16.23 18.07 -11.33
CA PHE A 77 -16.83 18.72 -10.16
C PHE A 77 -15.96 19.84 -9.55
N GLY A 78 -14.77 20.10 -10.08
CA GLY A 78 -13.87 21.14 -9.59
C GLY A 78 -14.37 22.55 -9.94
N GLY A 79 -14.51 23.39 -8.92
CA GLY A 79 -14.82 24.82 -9.04
C GLY A 79 -13.58 25.70 -9.28
N ASP A 80 -13.59 26.91 -8.73
CA ASP A 80 -12.46 27.83 -8.80
C ASP A 80 -11.25 27.27 -8.02
N GLY A 81 -10.25 26.74 -8.74
CA GLY A 81 -9.11 25.99 -8.19
C GLY A 81 -8.77 24.72 -8.98
N LYS A 82 -9.63 24.34 -9.94
CA LYS A 82 -9.47 23.15 -10.79
C LYS A 82 -8.10 23.05 -11.49
N GLU A 83 -7.61 24.11 -12.12
CA GLU A 83 -6.33 24.06 -12.85
C GLU A 83 -5.15 23.78 -11.92
N ALA A 84 -5.09 24.45 -10.77
CA ALA A 84 -4.03 24.22 -9.77
C ALA A 84 -4.05 22.77 -9.25
N ALA A 85 -5.23 22.23 -8.93
CA ALA A 85 -5.39 20.86 -8.45
C ALA A 85 -5.04 19.80 -9.52
N LEU A 86 -5.27 20.09 -10.80
CA LEU A 86 -4.89 19.22 -11.91
C LEU A 86 -3.38 19.24 -12.14
N ASP A 87 -2.74 20.41 -12.03
CA ASP A 87 -1.28 20.54 -12.14
C ASP A 87 -0.57 19.80 -10.99
N THR A 88 -1.11 19.86 -9.76
CA THR A 88 -0.55 19.09 -8.63
C THR A 88 -0.69 17.59 -8.85
N LEU A 89 -1.84 17.13 -9.35
CA LEU A 89 -2.04 15.71 -9.68
C LEU A 89 -1.11 15.23 -10.78
N ASP A 90 -0.84 16.06 -11.78
CA ASP A 90 0.08 15.73 -12.87
C ASP A 90 1.54 15.68 -12.39
N ASP A 91 1.94 16.52 -11.43
CA ASP A 91 3.26 16.47 -10.79
C ASP A 91 3.43 15.19 -9.93
N VAL A 92 2.43 14.81 -9.15
CA VAL A 92 2.46 13.54 -8.39
C VAL A 92 2.49 12.32 -9.33
N ASN A 93 1.75 12.37 -10.44
CA ASN A 93 1.77 11.32 -11.45
C ASN A 93 3.16 11.17 -12.10
N GLN A 94 3.93 12.26 -12.23
CA GLN A 94 5.34 12.19 -12.66
C GLN A 94 6.26 11.53 -11.62
N ARG A 95 5.88 11.57 -10.33
CA ARG A 95 6.63 11.01 -9.19
C ARG A 95 6.21 9.60 -8.79
N LEU A 96 5.17 9.03 -9.41
CA LEU A 96 4.78 7.61 -9.27
C LEU A 96 5.92 6.58 -9.38
N PRO A 97 6.94 6.75 -10.23
CA PRO A 97 8.08 5.83 -10.27
C PRO A 97 8.79 5.70 -8.92
N ILE A 98 8.89 6.80 -8.15
CA ILE A 98 9.52 6.85 -6.82
C ILE A 98 8.63 6.15 -5.79
N LEU A 99 7.31 6.29 -5.88
CA LEU A 99 6.35 5.58 -5.01
C LEU A 99 6.30 4.06 -5.28
N SER A 100 6.69 3.61 -6.49
CA SER A 100 6.75 2.18 -6.81
C SER A 100 7.93 1.45 -6.13
N GLU A 101 8.89 2.19 -5.57
CA GLU A 101 10.04 1.61 -4.85
C GLU A 101 9.60 0.80 -3.62
N ALA A 102 8.50 1.17 -2.95
CA ALA A 102 7.98 0.40 -1.82
C ALA A 102 7.53 -1.02 -2.21
N THR A 103 7.02 -1.19 -3.43
CA THR A 103 6.67 -2.53 -3.95
C THR A 103 7.93 -3.35 -4.22
N GLN A 104 8.98 -2.71 -4.73
CA GLN A 104 10.28 -3.35 -4.93
C GLN A 104 10.91 -3.80 -3.60
N VAL A 105 10.78 -2.99 -2.55
CA VAL A 105 11.22 -3.36 -1.19
C VAL A 105 10.48 -4.61 -0.71
N THR A 106 9.17 -4.68 -0.91
CA THR A 106 8.34 -5.82 -0.49
C THR A 106 8.70 -7.09 -1.28
N VAL A 107 8.92 -6.98 -2.59
CA VAL A 107 9.40 -8.11 -3.42
C VAL A 107 10.74 -8.63 -2.89
N ASN A 108 11.66 -7.73 -2.53
CA ASN A 108 12.97 -8.11 -1.98
C ASN A 108 12.84 -8.81 -0.61
N ARG A 109 11.87 -8.42 0.22
CA ARG A 109 11.56 -9.10 1.49
C ARG A 109 11.12 -10.55 1.26
N VAL A 110 10.20 -10.77 0.32
CA VAL A 110 9.77 -12.13 -0.07
C VAL A 110 10.94 -12.97 -0.59
N LEU A 111 11.81 -12.39 -1.42
CA LEU A 111 12.99 -13.12 -1.94
C LEU A 111 13.95 -13.55 -0.82
N LYS A 112 14.12 -12.74 0.25
CA LYS A 112 14.91 -13.14 1.42
C LYS A 112 14.28 -14.32 2.18
N LEU A 113 12.95 -14.41 2.23
CA LEU A 113 12.28 -15.59 2.78
C LEU A 113 12.56 -16.83 1.92
N PHE A 114 12.59 -16.68 0.60
CA PHE A 114 12.88 -17.78 -0.32
C PHE A 114 14.32 -18.30 -0.21
N GLU A 115 15.28 -17.47 0.19
CA GLU A 115 16.66 -17.88 0.43
C GLU A 115 16.80 -18.80 1.66
N ASN A 116 15.92 -18.64 2.64
CA ASN A 116 15.93 -19.43 3.88
C ASN A 116 14.91 -20.57 3.88
N ALA A 117 14.14 -20.73 2.81
CA ALA A 117 13.11 -21.75 2.66
C ALA A 117 13.71 -23.13 2.32
N ILE A 118 12.98 -24.18 2.70
CA ILE A 118 13.26 -25.55 2.28
C ILE A 118 12.80 -25.70 0.83
N GLU A 119 13.76 -25.83 -0.08
CA GLU A 119 13.45 -26.05 -1.49
C GLU A 119 12.91 -27.46 -1.73
N LEU A 120 11.75 -27.53 -2.39
CA LEU A 120 11.12 -28.78 -2.77
C LEU A 120 11.19 -28.97 -4.29
N GLN A 121 11.90 -30.00 -4.72
CA GLN A 121 11.86 -30.47 -6.10
C GLN A 121 10.64 -31.37 -6.28
N ILE A 122 9.74 -30.99 -7.19
CA ILE A 122 8.51 -31.77 -7.42
C ILE A 122 8.85 -33.10 -8.10
N SER A 123 8.56 -34.19 -7.39
CA SER A 123 8.78 -35.56 -7.87
C SER A 123 7.86 -35.93 -9.03
N ASP A 124 8.27 -36.90 -9.84
CA ASP A 124 7.40 -37.44 -10.89
C ASP A 124 6.18 -38.17 -10.30
N ALA A 125 6.31 -38.73 -9.09
CA ALA A 125 5.19 -39.35 -8.39
C ALA A 125 4.10 -38.33 -8.05
N SER A 126 4.47 -37.13 -7.57
CA SER A 126 3.55 -36.01 -7.36
C SER A 126 2.86 -35.58 -8.65
N LYS A 127 3.60 -35.49 -9.76
CA LYS A 127 3.02 -35.15 -11.07
C LYS A 127 2.02 -36.21 -11.56
N ILE A 128 2.34 -37.49 -11.34
CA ILE A 128 1.45 -38.61 -11.69
C ILE A 128 0.16 -38.54 -10.86
N ARG A 129 0.25 -38.35 -9.54
CA ARG A 129 -0.94 -38.22 -8.68
C ARG A 129 -1.79 -37.00 -9.03
N ALA A 130 -1.16 -35.88 -9.40
CA ALA A 130 -1.88 -34.71 -9.90
C ALA A 130 -2.64 -35.01 -11.21
N ALA A 131 -2.04 -35.78 -12.13
CA ALA A 131 -2.72 -36.25 -13.34
C ALA A 131 -3.88 -37.22 -13.02
N GLU A 132 -3.71 -38.11 -12.03
CA GLU A 132 -4.76 -39.01 -11.56
C GLU A 132 -5.95 -38.24 -10.97
N ARG A 133 -5.71 -37.16 -10.22
CA ARG A 133 -6.78 -36.24 -9.78
C ARG A 133 -7.56 -35.67 -10.97
N ALA A 134 -6.86 -35.25 -12.03
CA ALA A 134 -7.49 -34.74 -13.24
C ALA A 134 -8.37 -35.79 -13.93
N ILE A 135 -7.87 -37.02 -14.07
CA ILE A 135 -8.60 -38.15 -14.67
C ILE A 135 -9.85 -38.49 -13.84
N ALA A 136 -9.71 -38.49 -12.52
CA ALA A 136 -10.79 -38.74 -11.58
C ALA A 136 -11.74 -37.55 -11.39
N LYS A 137 -11.44 -36.39 -11.99
CA LYS A 137 -12.17 -35.11 -11.81
C LYS A 137 -12.31 -34.69 -10.35
N ARG A 138 -11.30 -35.01 -9.53
CA ARG A 138 -11.19 -34.57 -8.14
C ARG A 138 -10.64 -33.17 -8.07
N ALA A 139 -10.95 -32.43 -7.01
CA ALA A 139 -10.37 -31.11 -6.77
C ALA A 139 -8.83 -31.14 -6.88
N PRO A 140 -8.22 -30.16 -7.56
CA PRO A 140 -8.81 -28.89 -8.06
C PRO A 140 -9.53 -28.96 -9.43
N PHE A 141 -9.75 -30.15 -10.01
CA PHE A 141 -10.39 -30.34 -11.34
C PHE A 141 -11.91 -30.60 -11.31
N HIS A 142 -12.57 -30.43 -10.17
CA HIS A 142 -14.03 -30.53 -10.04
C HIS A 142 -14.77 -29.43 -10.84
N LYS A 143 -14.05 -28.39 -11.26
CA LYS A 143 -14.51 -27.31 -12.14
C LYS A 143 -13.74 -27.34 -13.47
N GLN A 144 -14.36 -26.89 -14.57
CA GLN A 144 -13.82 -26.99 -15.95
C GLN A 144 -12.61 -26.05 -16.23
N LYS A 145 -11.63 -25.95 -15.33
CA LYS A 145 -10.42 -25.13 -15.47
C LYS A 145 -9.15 -26.00 -15.49
N ASN A 146 -8.10 -25.42 -16.05
CA ASN A 146 -6.77 -26.03 -16.17
C ASN A 146 -5.96 -25.82 -14.88
N SER A 147 -6.34 -26.49 -13.80
CA SER A 147 -5.75 -26.33 -12.45
C SER A 147 -4.62 -27.34 -12.18
N VAL A 148 -3.78 -27.60 -13.20
CA VAL A 148 -2.69 -28.59 -13.12
C VAL A 148 -1.60 -28.15 -12.14
N ALA A 149 -1.21 -26.88 -12.16
CA ALA A 149 -0.20 -26.37 -11.23
C ALA A 149 -0.67 -26.56 -9.78
N ASP A 150 -1.87 -26.10 -9.46
CA ASP A 150 -2.54 -26.28 -8.17
C ASP A 150 -2.58 -27.75 -7.71
N ALA A 151 -2.94 -28.67 -8.61
CA ALA A 151 -2.97 -30.10 -8.30
C ALA A 151 -1.58 -30.67 -8.00
N VAL A 152 -0.57 -30.20 -8.73
CA VAL A 152 0.82 -30.60 -8.50
C VAL A 152 1.32 -30.06 -7.15
N LEU A 153 0.98 -28.82 -6.80
CA LEU A 153 1.39 -28.20 -5.54
C LEU A 153 0.84 -28.94 -4.32
N VAL A 154 -0.46 -29.26 -4.33
CA VAL A 154 -1.08 -29.95 -3.19
C VAL A 154 -0.59 -31.41 -3.06
N GLU A 155 -0.31 -32.07 -4.18
CA GLU A 155 0.28 -33.42 -4.17
C GLU A 155 1.73 -33.45 -3.70
N ALA A 156 2.51 -32.42 -4.06
CA ALA A 156 3.87 -32.24 -3.57
C ALA A 156 3.88 -31.94 -2.07
N PHE A 157 2.95 -31.10 -1.59
CA PHE A 157 2.74 -30.84 -0.17
C PHE A 157 2.44 -32.13 0.60
N GLN A 158 1.47 -32.93 0.11
CA GLN A 158 1.10 -34.18 0.76
C GLN A 158 2.26 -35.18 0.80
N GLU A 159 3.03 -35.28 -0.28
CA GLU A 159 4.21 -36.15 -0.33
C GLU A 159 5.24 -35.75 0.72
N PHE A 160 5.60 -34.46 0.75
CA PHE A 160 6.58 -33.93 1.69
C PHE A 160 6.13 -34.16 3.13
N ARG A 161 4.88 -33.81 3.44
CA ARG A 161 4.28 -34.00 4.77
C ARG A 161 4.36 -35.45 5.23
N THR A 162 4.04 -36.39 4.34
CA THR A 162 4.04 -37.83 4.68
C THR A 162 5.45 -38.34 4.94
N GLN A 163 6.45 -37.82 4.24
CA GLN A 163 7.85 -38.22 4.41
C GLN A 163 8.51 -37.62 5.66
N HIS A 164 8.04 -36.45 6.12
CA HIS A 164 8.66 -35.68 7.21
C HIS A 164 7.69 -35.51 8.40
N ALA A 165 6.71 -36.41 8.55
CA ALA A 165 5.64 -36.30 9.55
C ALA A 165 6.16 -36.21 11.00
N ASP A 166 7.32 -36.81 11.28
CA ASP A 166 7.96 -36.80 12.60
C ASP A 166 8.88 -35.59 12.83
N GLU A 167 9.13 -34.75 11.80
CA GLU A 167 10.05 -33.61 11.87
C GLU A 167 9.37 -32.29 12.26
N TYR A 168 8.05 -32.19 12.05
CA TYR A 168 7.26 -30.98 12.30
C TYR A 168 6.01 -31.30 13.11
N GLU A 169 5.61 -30.39 13.99
CA GLU A 169 4.42 -30.57 14.82
C GLU A 169 3.12 -30.46 14.00
N SER A 170 3.11 -29.54 13.02
CA SER A 170 2.00 -29.40 12.08
C SER A 170 2.43 -28.72 10.79
N PHE A 171 1.58 -28.87 9.77
CA PHE A 171 1.79 -28.47 8.40
C PHE A 171 0.61 -27.61 7.95
N ARG A 172 0.90 -26.46 7.33
CA ARG A 172 -0.12 -25.53 6.84
C ARG A 172 0.04 -25.34 5.34
N PHE A 173 -1.05 -25.53 4.60
CA PHE A 173 -1.14 -25.16 3.20
C PHE A 173 -2.02 -23.92 3.06
N VAL A 174 -1.48 -22.86 2.46
CA VAL A 174 -2.16 -21.58 2.35
C VAL A 174 -2.30 -21.20 0.87
N THR A 175 -3.53 -20.95 0.41
CA THR A 175 -3.83 -20.52 -0.96
C THR A 175 -5.01 -19.55 -0.99
N HIS A 176 -4.97 -18.55 -1.85
CA HIS A 176 -6.13 -17.68 -2.10
C HIS A 176 -7.09 -18.26 -3.16
N ASN A 177 -6.78 -19.41 -3.77
CA ASN A 177 -7.67 -20.07 -4.74
C ASN A 177 -8.83 -20.82 -4.06
N VAL A 178 -9.74 -20.04 -3.49
CA VAL A 178 -10.97 -20.53 -2.86
C VAL A 178 -11.81 -21.37 -3.83
N THR A 179 -11.80 -21.03 -5.13
CA THR A 179 -12.65 -21.70 -6.10
C THR A 179 -12.30 -23.15 -6.30
N ASP A 180 -11.02 -23.49 -6.28
CA ASP A 180 -10.55 -24.82 -6.60
C ASP A 180 -10.16 -25.64 -5.35
N PHE A 181 -9.92 -24.97 -4.22
CA PHE A 181 -9.50 -25.64 -2.99
C PHE A 181 -10.57 -25.77 -1.92
N SER A 182 -11.57 -24.89 -1.90
CA SER A 182 -12.51 -24.84 -0.79
C SER A 182 -13.83 -25.56 -1.05
N ALA A 183 -14.47 -25.98 0.04
CA ALA A 183 -15.85 -26.43 0.05
C ALA A 183 -16.85 -25.26 -0.12
N LYS A 184 -18.15 -25.53 0.09
CA LYS A 184 -19.20 -24.49 0.14
C LYS A 184 -18.90 -23.43 1.21
N ASP A 185 -18.42 -23.87 2.37
CA ASP A 185 -17.78 -23.00 3.33
C ASP A 185 -16.32 -22.80 2.90
N HIS A 186 -16.00 -21.58 2.45
CA HIS A 186 -14.71 -21.27 1.87
C HIS A 186 -13.52 -21.41 2.83
N ARG A 187 -13.80 -21.47 4.14
CA ARG A 187 -12.81 -21.70 5.20
C ARG A 187 -12.41 -23.17 5.32
N LYS A 188 -13.19 -24.08 4.73
CA LYS A 188 -12.92 -25.52 4.78
C LYS A 188 -12.38 -26.00 3.45
N PRO A 189 -11.42 -26.96 3.47
CA PRO A 189 -10.97 -27.59 2.24
C PRO A 189 -12.11 -28.38 1.58
N HIS A 190 -12.03 -28.56 0.27
CA HIS A 190 -12.92 -29.43 -0.47
C HIS A 190 -12.79 -30.88 0.01
N ASP A 191 -13.88 -31.66 0.00
CA ASP A 191 -13.94 -33.02 0.54
C ASP A 191 -12.89 -33.98 -0.11
N ASP A 192 -12.53 -33.73 -1.37
CA ASP A 192 -11.48 -34.47 -2.10
C ASP A 192 -10.06 -34.31 -1.51
N PHE A 193 -9.89 -33.41 -0.53
CA PHE A 193 -8.65 -33.21 0.20
C PHE A 193 -8.71 -33.74 1.64
N ALA A 194 -9.76 -34.48 2.03
CA ALA A 194 -9.89 -35.03 3.38
C ALA A 194 -8.75 -36.01 3.78
N GLU A 195 -8.05 -36.61 2.80
CA GLU A 195 -6.86 -37.42 3.04
C GLU A 195 -5.57 -36.58 3.24
N ILE A 196 -5.62 -35.30 2.87
CA ILE A 196 -4.50 -34.36 2.98
C ILE A 196 -4.65 -33.54 4.26
N PHE A 197 -5.82 -32.95 4.49
CA PHE A 197 -6.09 -32.05 5.62
C PHE A 197 -6.95 -32.75 6.67
N ASP A 198 -6.43 -32.83 7.88
CA ASP A 198 -7.05 -33.55 9.00
C ASP A 198 -7.48 -32.63 10.16
N ASP A 199 -7.35 -31.31 9.96
CA ASP A 199 -7.61 -30.24 10.93
C ASP A 199 -6.85 -30.37 12.26
N LYS A 200 -5.78 -31.18 12.30
CA LYS A 200 -4.97 -31.43 13.50
C LYS A 200 -3.49 -31.19 13.25
N THR A 201 -2.93 -31.97 12.33
CA THR A 201 -1.52 -31.93 11.96
C THR A 201 -1.34 -31.35 10.58
N SER A 202 -2.36 -31.38 9.73
CA SER A 202 -2.37 -30.85 8.38
C SER A 202 -3.56 -29.93 8.19
N LEU A 203 -3.30 -28.65 8.00
CA LEU A 203 -4.27 -27.57 8.04
C LEU A 203 -4.33 -26.86 6.68
N PHE A 204 -5.53 -26.45 6.31
CA PHE A 204 -5.79 -25.65 5.11
C PHE A 204 -6.23 -24.25 5.52
N PHE A 205 -5.66 -23.24 4.87
CA PHE A 205 -6.08 -21.86 5.01
C PHE A 205 -6.28 -21.21 3.65
N ASN A 206 -7.39 -20.47 3.52
CA ASN A 206 -7.74 -19.76 2.30
C ASN A 206 -7.25 -18.30 2.26
N SER A 207 -6.55 -17.88 3.31
CA SER A 207 -6.05 -16.53 3.55
C SER A 207 -4.88 -16.60 4.54
N THR A 208 -4.02 -15.60 4.49
CA THR A 208 -2.80 -15.48 5.31
C THR A 208 -3.11 -15.19 6.77
N SER A 209 -4.04 -14.27 7.07
CA SER A 209 -4.31 -13.87 8.46
C SER A 209 -4.73 -15.02 9.37
N PRO A 210 -5.71 -15.88 9.01
CA PRO A 210 -6.06 -17.02 9.85
C PRO A 210 -4.93 -18.05 9.97
N ALA A 211 -4.07 -18.17 8.95
CA ALA A 211 -2.93 -19.09 8.98
C ALA A 211 -1.85 -18.64 9.97
N ILE A 212 -1.66 -17.33 10.11
CA ILE A 212 -0.70 -16.72 11.04
C ILE A 212 -1.29 -16.64 12.46
N GLU A 213 -2.58 -16.31 12.60
CA GLU A 213 -3.28 -16.33 13.89
C GLU A 213 -3.25 -17.72 14.56
N ASP A 214 -3.24 -18.78 13.75
CA ASP A 214 -3.11 -20.16 14.25
C ASP A 214 -1.69 -20.49 14.76
N LEU A 215 -0.71 -19.61 14.54
CA LEU A 215 0.69 -19.76 14.96
C LEU A 215 1.10 -18.79 16.07
N LEU A 216 0.48 -17.62 16.13
CA LEU A 216 0.75 -16.59 17.13
C LEU A 216 -0.51 -15.75 17.38
N ASP A 217 -0.59 -15.10 18.53
CA ASP A 217 -1.65 -14.13 18.83
C ASP A 217 -1.39 -12.84 18.04
N LEU A 218 -2.21 -12.57 17.02
CA LEU A 218 -2.00 -11.40 16.17
C LEU A 218 -2.30 -10.09 16.90
N GLU A 219 -3.17 -10.08 17.91
CA GLU A 219 -3.45 -8.88 18.69
C GLU A 219 -2.26 -8.52 19.59
N GLU A 220 -1.69 -9.52 20.27
CA GLU A 220 -0.47 -9.36 21.07
C GLU A 220 0.69 -8.94 20.17
N PHE A 221 0.88 -9.61 19.03
CA PHE A 221 1.91 -9.27 18.07
C PHE A 221 1.77 -7.85 17.53
N HIS A 222 0.55 -7.43 17.20
CA HIS A 222 0.28 -6.07 16.75
C HIS A 222 0.59 -5.04 17.84
N TYR A 223 0.31 -5.35 19.11
CA TYR A 223 0.63 -4.46 20.23
C TYR A 223 2.15 -4.32 20.42
N GLU A 224 2.88 -5.44 20.42
CA GLU A 224 4.33 -5.47 20.59
C GLU A 224 5.07 -4.81 19.43
N TYR A 225 4.55 -4.96 18.21
CA TYR A 225 5.16 -4.47 16.98
C TYR A 225 4.42 -3.28 16.35
N SER A 226 3.54 -2.59 17.08
CA SER A 226 2.72 -1.46 16.56
C SER A 226 3.55 -0.44 15.77
N PHE A 227 4.78 -0.12 16.22
CA PHE A 227 5.66 0.83 15.52
C PHE A 227 6.20 0.32 14.16
N ALA A 228 6.23 -1.00 13.94
CA ALA A 228 6.63 -1.62 12.68
C ALA A 228 5.44 -1.94 11.75
N TRP A 229 4.21 -1.92 12.28
CA TRP A 229 2.97 -2.27 11.58
C TRP A 229 2.18 -1.03 11.15
N GLU A 230 2.32 0.07 11.89
CA GLU A 230 1.83 1.39 11.51
C GLU A 230 2.77 2.02 10.47
N ASP A 231 2.83 1.44 9.27
CA ASP A 231 3.14 2.25 8.09
C ASP A 231 1.87 3.05 7.71
N GLU A 232 1.47 3.92 8.63
CA GLU A 232 0.50 5.00 8.43
C GLU A 232 1.14 6.10 7.57
N THR A 233 1.67 5.72 6.40
CA THR A 233 1.78 6.69 5.31
C THR A 233 0.38 7.26 5.10
N ARG A 234 0.21 8.53 5.48
CA ARG A 234 -1.02 9.31 5.28
C ARG A 234 -1.40 9.19 3.82
N GLY A 235 -2.68 8.94 3.55
CA GLY A 235 -3.16 8.84 2.17
C GLY A 235 -2.88 10.14 1.41
N LEU A 236 -2.61 10.07 0.10
CA LEU A 236 -2.30 11.28 -0.66
C LEU A 236 -3.39 12.36 -0.53
N GLN A 237 -4.66 11.96 -0.53
CA GLN A 237 -5.78 12.89 -0.36
C GLN A 237 -5.72 13.63 0.99
N GLU A 238 -5.29 12.94 2.04
CA GLU A 238 -5.13 13.51 3.38
C GLU A 238 -3.94 14.48 3.40
N ILE A 239 -2.81 14.10 2.77
CA ILE A 239 -1.63 14.96 2.59
C ILE A 239 -1.99 16.23 1.82
N MET A 240 -2.74 16.10 0.71
CA MET A 240 -3.16 17.24 -0.12
C MET A 240 -4.13 18.15 0.63
N SER A 241 -5.12 17.58 1.33
CA SER A 241 -6.09 18.38 2.10
C SER A 241 -5.40 19.18 3.22
N ALA A 242 -4.42 18.56 3.90
CA ALA A 242 -3.62 19.25 4.91
C ALA A 242 -2.71 20.32 4.28
N MET A 243 -2.14 20.06 3.11
CA MET A 243 -1.32 21.03 2.38
C MET A 243 -2.14 22.25 1.93
N ASP A 244 -3.35 22.07 1.40
CA ASP A 244 -4.24 23.16 0.99
C ASP A 244 -4.61 24.07 2.17
N GLU A 245 -4.91 23.47 3.33
CA GLU A 245 -5.18 24.24 4.56
C GLU A 245 -3.97 25.05 4.99
N LEU A 246 -2.78 24.43 5.03
CA LEU A 246 -1.55 25.10 5.43
C LEU A 246 -1.17 26.21 4.44
N PHE A 247 -1.35 25.99 3.15
CA PHE A 247 -1.14 26.98 2.10
C PHE A 247 -2.02 28.21 2.29
N ASP A 248 -3.33 28.01 2.44
CA ASP A 248 -4.29 29.10 2.64
C ASP A 248 -3.97 29.91 3.91
N LYS A 249 -3.61 29.23 5.01
CA LYS A 249 -3.23 29.88 6.27
C LYS A 249 -1.92 30.67 6.16
N VAL A 250 -0.91 30.11 5.51
CA VAL A 250 0.38 30.79 5.26
C VAL A 250 0.18 32.02 4.38
N TRP A 251 -0.57 31.88 3.28
CA TRP A 251 -0.94 32.99 2.42
C TRP A 251 -1.70 34.09 3.18
N TYR A 252 -2.69 33.70 3.98
CA TYR A 252 -3.52 34.63 4.74
C TYR A 252 -2.71 35.42 5.77
N ASN A 253 -1.77 34.78 6.47
CA ASN A 253 -0.86 35.51 7.37
C ASN A 253 -0.06 36.59 6.63
N ARG A 254 0.51 36.24 5.47
CA ARG A 254 1.28 37.17 4.63
C ARG A 254 0.41 38.32 4.12
N HIS A 255 -0.84 38.03 3.74
CA HIS A 255 -1.81 39.04 3.37
C HIS A 255 -2.11 40.00 4.53
N MET A 256 -2.27 39.49 5.76
CA MET A 256 -2.50 40.34 6.94
C MET A 256 -1.28 41.22 7.26
N ASN A 257 -0.05 40.71 7.10
CA ASN A 257 1.16 41.52 7.23
C ASN A 257 1.23 42.61 6.15
N MET A 258 0.87 42.30 4.90
CA MET A 258 0.77 43.31 3.84
C MET A 258 -0.28 44.39 4.16
N MET A 259 -1.44 44.01 4.70
CA MET A 259 -2.46 44.97 5.15
C MET A 259 -1.92 45.88 6.26
N TYR A 260 -1.17 45.34 7.20
CA TYR A 260 -0.49 46.13 8.24
C TYR A 260 0.49 47.15 7.65
N HIS A 261 1.33 46.76 6.68
CA HIS A 261 2.26 47.68 6.02
C HIS A 261 1.57 48.78 5.18
N ILE A 262 0.37 48.49 4.65
CA ILE A 262 -0.47 49.52 4.00
C ILE A 262 -0.97 50.53 5.03
N ASP A 263 -1.46 50.05 6.19
CA ASP A 263 -2.00 50.90 7.25
C ASP A 263 -0.92 51.80 7.88
N GLU A 264 0.32 51.30 7.99
CA GLU A 264 1.50 52.07 8.44
C GLU A 264 2.08 52.99 7.34
N GLY A 265 1.57 52.91 6.10
CA GLY A 265 2.02 53.73 4.98
C GLY A 265 3.35 53.31 4.36
N GLU A 266 3.87 52.13 4.70
CA GLU A 266 5.09 51.54 4.13
C GLU A 266 4.84 50.92 2.75
N THR A 267 3.59 50.52 2.46
CA THR A 267 3.14 50.02 1.16
C THR A 267 2.15 50.99 0.52
N GLU A 268 2.48 51.55 -0.64
CA GLU A 268 1.63 52.51 -1.36
C GLU A 268 0.65 51.78 -2.30
N ILE A 269 -0.63 52.15 -2.23
CA ILE A 269 -1.67 51.69 -3.17
C ILE A 269 -1.64 52.57 -4.41
N VAL A 270 -1.40 51.98 -5.58
CA VAL A 270 -1.38 52.68 -6.88
C VAL A 270 -2.58 52.33 -7.75
N PRO A 271 -2.99 53.23 -8.66
CA PRO A 271 -4.00 52.91 -9.66
C PRO A 271 -3.59 51.72 -10.53
N ALA A 272 -4.57 50.92 -10.94
CA ALA A 272 -4.34 49.77 -11.82
C ALA A 272 -3.63 50.19 -13.13
N GLY A 273 -2.64 49.40 -13.55
CA GLY A 273 -1.88 49.64 -14.79
C GLY A 273 -0.74 50.65 -14.66
N THR A 274 -0.47 51.14 -13.44
CA THR A 274 0.71 51.98 -13.18
C THR A 274 1.99 51.15 -13.39
N PRO A 275 2.98 51.56 -14.20
CA PRO A 275 4.17 50.74 -14.49
C PRO A 275 5.20 50.79 -13.33
N ARG A 276 4.76 50.48 -12.11
CA ARG A 276 5.55 50.50 -10.88
C ARG A 276 5.31 49.20 -10.12
N TYR A 277 6.42 48.56 -9.73
CA TYR A 277 6.43 47.22 -9.12
C TYR A 277 7.47 47.16 -8.00
N GLY A 278 7.31 46.23 -7.07
CA GLY A 278 8.22 46.01 -5.95
C GLY A 278 7.48 45.88 -4.62
N ASN A 279 8.21 45.56 -3.55
CA ASN A 279 7.63 45.18 -2.25
C ASN A 279 6.86 46.31 -1.53
N GLY A 280 7.09 47.58 -1.90
CA GLY A 280 6.40 48.74 -1.30
C GLY A 280 5.23 49.26 -2.12
N VAL A 281 4.74 48.51 -3.12
CA VAL A 281 3.69 48.97 -4.03
C VAL A 281 2.68 47.86 -4.29
N ILE A 282 1.39 48.15 -4.14
CA ILE A 282 0.30 47.27 -4.56
C ILE A 282 -0.68 48.01 -5.47
N HIS A 283 -1.14 47.34 -6.53
CA HIS A 283 -2.13 47.92 -7.44
C HIS A 283 -3.53 47.73 -6.88
N GLU A 284 -4.39 48.73 -7.06
CA GLU A 284 -5.75 48.76 -6.53
C GLU A 284 -6.57 47.52 -6.91
N ASP A 285 -6.48 47.08 -8.16
CA ASP A 285 -7.19 45.90 -8.66
C ASP A 285 -6.68 44.59 -8.02
N VAL A 286 -5.37 44.50 -7.77
CA VAL A 286 -4.74 43.38 -7.04
C VAL A 286 -5.22 43.36 -5.59
N LEU A 287 -5.24 44.52 -4.93
CA LEU A 287 -5.69 44.64 -3.53
C LEU A 287 -7.16 44.23 -3.39
N ILE A 288 -8.03 44.61 -4.34
CA ILE A 288 -9.45 44.21 -4.35
C ILE A 288 -9.56 42.68 -4.42
N ARG A 289 -8.83 42.03 -5.35
CA ARG A 289 -8.83 40.56 -5.48
C ARG A 289 -8.27 39.88 -4.22
N ALA A 290 -7.20 40.41 -3.64
CA ALA A 290 -6.58 39.88 -2.44
C ALA A 290 -7.53 39.97 -1.23
N LYS A 291 -8.24 41.09 -1.04
CA LYS A 291 -9.26 41.22 0.03
C LYS A 291 -10.39 40.21 -0.13
N ALA A 292 -10.87 39.98 -1.35
CA ALA A 292 -11.88 38.97 -1.62
C ALA A 292 -11.38 37.54 -1.34
N ALA A 293 -10.13 37.23 -1.68
CA ALA A 293 -9.50 35.95 -1.35
C ALA A 293 -9.33 35.75 0.16
N ALA A 294 -8.88 36.78 0.88
CA ALA A 294 -8.75 36.75 2.33
C ALA A 294 -10.08 36.54 3.06
N GLN A 295 -11.17 37.07 2.51
CA GLN A 295 -12.51 36.80 3.04
C GLN A 295 -12.89 35.32 2.88
N ARG A 296 -12.61 34.70 1.72
CA ARG A 296 -12.87 33.27 1.49
C ARG A 296 -12.08 32.38 2.45
N VAL A 297 -10.81 32.70 2.71
CA VAL A 297 -9.99 31.94 3.67
C VAL A 297 -10.56 32.03 5.09
N ARG A 298 -10.96 33.23 5.53
CA ARG A 298 -11.62 33.43 6.83
C ARG A 298 -12.93 32.66 6.99
N GLU A 299 -13.69 32.52 5.91
CA GLU A 299 -14.95 31.77 5.91
C GLU A 299 -14.72 30.25 5.86
N LYS A 300 -13.63 29.81 5.24
CA LYS A 300 -13.29 28.39 5.05
C LYS A 300 -12.72 27.73 6.31
N TYR A 301 -11.96 28.46 7.14
CA TYR A 301 -11.27 27.89 8.30
C TYR A 301 -11.65 28.59 9.61
N GLU A 302 -11.86 27.81 10.66
CA GLU A 302 -12.17 28.31 12.00
C GLU A 302 -10.98 29.06 12.62
N ASP A 303 -9.76 28.55 12.40
CA ASP A 303 -8.51 29.17 12.84
C ASP A 303 -7.74 29.78 11.67
N THR A 304 -7.66 31.11 11.66
CA THR A 304 -6.82 31.90 10.72
C THR A 304 -5.85 32.83 11.47
N GLY A 305 -5.54 32.48 12.73
CA GLY A 305 -4.67 33.25 13.61
C GLY A 305 -5.38 34.38 14.37
N PRO A 306 -4.63 35.32 14.97
CA PRO A 306 -3.17 35.48 14.86
C PRO A 306 -2.38 34.37 15.55
N TRP A 307 -1.22 34.03 14.99
CA TRP A 307 -0.32 32.99 15.49
C TRP A 307 0.94 33.61 16.10
N SER A 308 1.49 32.98 17.14
CA SER A 308 2.81 33.30 17.68
C SER A 308 3.93 32.93 16.71
N ASP A 309 5.15 33.45 16.93
CA ASP A 309 6.34 33.10 16.12
C ASP A 309 6.58 31.59 16.03
N PHE A 310 6.32 30.86 17.13
CA PHE A 310 6.44 29.41 17.17
C PHE A 310 5.37 28.71 16.30
N GLU A 311 4.10 29.10 16.45
CA GLU A 311 3.00 28.53 15.66
C GLU A 311 3.16 28.85 14.18
N TRP A 312 3.62 30.06 13.86
CA TRP A 312 3.96 30.47 12.51
C TRP A 312 5.10 29.63 11.92
N GLY A 313 6.18 29.42 12.67
CA GLY A 313 7.27 28.53 12.29
C GLY A 313 6.80 27.09 12.07
N MET A 314 5.89 26.60 12.92
CA MET A 314 5.30 25.27 12.80
C MET A 314 4.43 25.12 11.54
N LEU A 315 3.63 26.13 11.19
CA LEU A 315 2.82 26.12 9.96
C LEU A 315 3.69 26.05 8.71
N ASN A 316 4.75 26.88 8.64
CA ASN A 316 5.68 26.87 7.51
C ASN A 316 6.48 25.56 7.46
N GLY A 317 6.94 25.05 8.60
CA GLY A 317 7.67 23.78 8.67
C GLY A 317 6.81 22.59 8.21
N LYS A 318 5.53 22.54 8.61
CA LYS A 318 4.59 21.52 8.14
C LYS A 318 4.34 21.63 6.63
N LEU A 319 4.11 22.84 6.12
CA LEU A 319 3.92 23.06 4.68
C LEU A 319 5.14 22.61 3.87
N SER A 320 6.34 23.00 4.32
CA SER A 320 7.61 22.59 3.72
C SER A 320 7.79 21.08 3.74
N ALA A 321 7.51 20.41 4.86
CA ALA A 321 7.61 18.96 4.96
C ALA A 321 6.66 18.24 3.99
N LEU A 322 5.40 18.69 3.88
CA LEU A 322 4.44 18.09 2.93
C LEU A 322 4.86 18.33 1.48
N ARG A 323 5.32 19.53 1.15
CA ARG A 323 5.87 19.87 -0.18
C ARG A 323 7.11 19.05 -0.52
N TRP A 324 8.01 18.84 0.45
CA TRP A 324 9.19 18.00 0.28
C TRP A 324 8.86 16.52 0.09
N VAL A 325 7.85 16.00 0.80
CA VAL A 325 7.34 14.62 0.57
C VAL A 325 6.72 14.48 -0.82
N LEU A 326 6.07 15.54 -1.31
CA LEU A 326 5.62 15.65 -2.70
C LEU A 326 6.76 16.03 -3.65
N GLY A 327 7.98 16.18 -3.14
CA GLY A 327 9.28 16.37 -3.79
C GLY A 327 9.57 17.75 -4.37
N GLU A 328 8.99 18.79 -3.81
CA GLU A 328 9.58 20.14 -3.88
C GLU A 328 10.82 20.25 -2.97
N GLU A 329 11.59 21.33 -3.10
CA GLU A 329 12.72 21.61 -2.20
C GLU A 329 12.25 22.22 -0.88
N TRP A 330 13.02 22.04 0.20
CA TRP A 330 12.66 22.48 1.56
C TRP A 330 12.29 23.97 1.65
N ASP A 331 12.91 24.82 0.84
CA ASP A 331 12.73 26.27 0.90
C ASP A 331 11.57 26.77 0.00
N MET A 332 10.84 25.88 -0.68
CA MET A 332 9.71 26.25 -1.52
C MET A 332 8.49 26.57 -0.66
N LEU A 333 8.43 27.80 -0.14
CA LEU A 333 7.35 28.31 0.68
C LEU A 333 6.50 29.36 -0.04
N ASP A 334 6.58 29.45 -1.37
CA ASP A 334 5.75 30.39 -2.14
C ASP A 334 4.27 30.05 -1.99
N THR A 335 3.46 31.08 -1.72
CA THR A 335 2.00 30.98 -1.50
C THR A 335 1.27 32.11 -2.18
#